data_AF-A0A1F6HLR8-F1
#
_entry.id   AF-A0A1F6HLR8-F1
#
_cell.length_a   1.000
_cell.length_b   1.000
_cell.length_c   1.000
_cell.angle_alpha   90.00
_cell.angle_beta   90.00
_cell.angle_gamma   90.00
#
_symmetry.space_group_name_H-M   'P 1'
#
loop_
_entity.id
_entity.type
_entity.pdbx_description
1 polymer ?
#
loop_
_entity_poly.entity_id
_entity_poly.type
_entity_poly.pdbx_seq_one_letter_code
_entity_poly.pdbx_strand_id
1 'polypeptide(L)'
;MGIITTLTTFIVVSLDPVTRFAQARNSRRITDIDSILVAIQEYIVDNNGDLASTGVTTTEKQLGTCLSGGNTACSDAAADCLNLTSTLSKYLKSIPIDPNGTSEFTGYSVVTDSNNIITVTACKTEAPETTPLSVSR
;
A
#
# COMPACT_ATOMS: atom_id res chain seq x y z
N MET A 1 -30.41 -42.48 34.21
CA MET A 1 -30.10 -41.09 33.82
C MET A 1 -28.61 -41.00 33.59
N GLY A 2 -28.19 -41.11 32.33
CA GLY A 2 -26.79 -41.10 31.93
C GLY A 2 -26.29 -39.66 31.87
N ILE A 3 -25.32 -39.33 32.71
CA ILE A 3 -24.68 -38.02 32.76
C ILE A 3 -23.75 -37.93 31.54
N ILE A 4 -24.09 -37.06 30.59
CA ILE A 4 -23.16 -36.65 29.54
C ILE A 4 -22.43 -35.41 30.07
N THR A 5 -21.23 -35.60 30.63
CA THR A 5 -20.33 -34.49 30.91
C THR A 5 -19.68 -34.05 29.60
N THR A 6 -20.17 -32.96 29.02
CA THR A 6 -19.51 -32.30 27.89
C THR A 6 -18.24 -31.60 28.38
N LEU A 7 -17.09 -32.02 27.86
CA LEU A 7 -15.81 -31.36 28.07
C LEU A 7 -15.73 -30.15 27.15
N THR A 8 -15.94 -28.95 27.68
CA THR A 8 -15.69 -27.71 26.94
C THR A 8 -14.20 -27.39 26.99
N THR A 9 -13.49 -27.63 25.90
CA THR A 9 -12.11 -27.17 25.73
C THR A 9 -12.10 -25.71 25.31
N PHE A 10 -11.55 -24.84 26.17
CA PHE A 10 -11.25 -23.45 25.81
C PHE A 10 -9.85 -23.38 25.19
N ILE A 11 -9.76 -23.02 23.92
CA ILE A 11 -8.47 -22.68 23.29
C ILE A 11 -8.21 -21.22 23.62
N VAL A 12 -7.32 -20.96 24.57
CA VAL A 12 -6.82 -19.61 24.83
C VAL A 12 -5.66 -19.36 23.86
N VAL A 13 -5.96 -18.68 22.76
CA VAL A 13 -4.92 -18.18 21.86
C VAL A 13 -4.32 -16.92 22.47
N SER A 14 -3.11 -17.01 23.01
CA SER A 14 -2.33 -15.85 23.43
C SER A 14 -1.74 -15.15 22.21
N LEU A 15 -2.57 -14.43 21.46
CA LEU A 15 -2.07 -13.47 20.47
C LEU A 15 -1.86 -12.13 21.16
N ASP A 16 -0.63 -11.64 21.08
CA ASP A 16 -0.25 -10.32 21.57
C ASP A 16 -1.13 -9.26 20.87
N PRO A 17 -1.90 -8.45 21.63
CA PRO A 17 -2.73 -7.38 21.06
C PRO A 17 -1.97 -6.49 20.07
N VAL A 18 -0.68 -6.26 20.31
CA VAL A 18 0.18 -5.46 19.43
C VAL A 18 0.25 -6.07 18.03
N THR A 19 0.41 -7.39 17.93
CA THR A 19 0.47 -8.11 16.64
C THR A 19 -0.86 -8.07 15.90
N ARG A 20 -1.99 -8.07 16.61
CA ARG A 20 -3.32 -7.96 16.00
C ARG A 20 -3.57 -6.59 15.39
N PHE A 21 -3.12 -5.53 16.06
CA PHE A 21 -3.21 -4.18 15.49
C PHE A 21 -2.30 -4.00 14.28
N ALA A 22 -1.09 -4.55 14.30
CA ALA A 22 -0.18 -4.53 13.17
C ALA A 22 -0.76 -5.27 11.96
N GLN A 23 -1.31 -6.48 12.15
CA GLN A 23 -2.02 -7.23 11.10
C GLN A 23 -3.21 -6.45 10.52
N ALA A 24 -4.00 -5.78 11.36
CA ALA A 24 -5.12 -4.95 10.88
C ALA A 24 -4.64 -3.78 10.03
N ARG A 25 -3.54 -3.11 10.41
CA ARG A 25 -2.93 -2.04 9.61
C ARG A 25 -2.33 -2.57 8.31
N ASN A 26 -1.66 -3.71 8.33
CA ASN A 26 -1.17 -4.37 7.12
C ASN A 26 -2.30 -4.76 6.16
N SER A 27 -3.43 -5.27 6.66
CA SER A 27 -4.60 -5.55 5.83
C SER A 27 -5.17 -4.28 5.18
N ARG A 28 -5.15 -3.15 5.90
CA ARG A 28 -5.52 -1.85 5.34
C ARG A 28 -4.55 -1.40 4.25
N ARG A 29 -3.23 -1.52 4.49
CA ARG A 29 -2.20 -1.21 3.47
C ARG A 29 -2.42 -1.98 2.18
N ILE A 30 -2.73 -3.27 2.25
CA ILE A 30 -3.01 -4.09 1.04
C ILE A 30 -4.22 -3.54 0.28
N THR A 31 -5.27 -3.14 1.01
CA THR A 31 -6.46 -2.54 0.39
C THR A 31 -6.16 -1.18 -0.25
N ASP A 32 -5.34 -0.37 0.40
CA ASP A 32 -4.88 0.94 -0.10
C ASP A 32 -4.01 0.77 -1.36
N ILE A 33 -3.07 -0.19 -1.35
CA ILE A 33 -2.23 -0.57 -2.49
C ILE A 33 -3.10 -0.97 -3.70
N ASP A 34 -4.08 -1.87 -3.49
CA ASP A 34 -4.96 -2.34 -4.57
C ASP A 34 -5.81 -1.19 -5.14
N SER A 35 -6.29 -0.28 -4.27
CA SER A 35 -7.04 0.91 -4.68
C SER A 35 -6.22 1.86 -5.55
N ILE A 36 -4.94 2.09 -5.20
CA ILE A 36 -4.02 2.91 -6.01
C ILE A 36 -3.74 2.22 -7.34
N LEU A 37 -3.46 0.92 -7.32
CA LEU A 37 -3.14 0.14 -8.51
C LEU A 37 -4.32 0.13 -9.50
N VAL A 38 -5.53 -0.15 -9.04
CA VAL A 38 -6.75 -0.11 -9.86
C VAL A 38 -6.97 1.30 -10.45
N ALA A 39 -6.77 2.36 -9.66
CA ALA A 39 -6.92 3.72 -10.15
C ALA A 39 -5.91 4.06 -11.27
N ILE A 40 -4.66 3.62 -11.16
CA ILE A 40 -3.66 3.80 -12.22
C ILE A 40 -4.05 2.97 -13.46
N GLN A 41 -4.55 1.75 -13.29
CA GLN A 41 -4.99 0.92 -14.40
C GLN A 41 -6.19 1.52 -15.14
N GLU A 42 -7.19 2.03 -14.42
CA GLU A 42 -8.32 2.74 -15.01
C GLU A 42 -7.87 3.99 -15.76
N TYR A 43 -6.88 4.72 -15.22
CA TYR A 43 -6.25 5.83 -15.93
C TYR A 43 -5.65 5.39 -17.28
N ILE A 44 -4.88 4.31 -17.31
CA ILE A 44 -4.26 3.79 -18.53
C ILE A 44 -5.34 3.39 -19.55
N VAL A 45 -6.39 2.70 -19.11
CA VAL A 45 -7.50 2.25 -19.97
C VAL A 45 -8.20 3.44 -20.62
N ASP A 46 -8.53 4.47 -19.84
CA ASP A 46 -9.22 5.66 -20.33
C ASP A 46 -8.34 6.58 -21.18
N ASN A 47 -7.01 6.52 -21.01
CA ASN A 47 -6.03 7.31 -21.75
C ASN A 47 -5.31 6.48 -22.83
N ASN A 48 -5.96 5.46 -23.39
CA ASN A 48 -5.46 4.68 -24.54
C ASN A 48 -4.06 4.06 -24.33
N GLY A 49 -3.71 3.67 -23.11
CA GLY A 49 -2.42 3.08 -22.80
C GLY A 49 -1.35 4.07 -22.31
N ASP A 50 -1.67 5.36 -22.17
CA ASP A 50 -0.70 6.36 -21.73
C ASP A 50 -0.42 6.27 -20.22
N LEU A 51 0.74 5.69 -19.88
CA LEU A 51 1.27 5.68 -18.52
C LEU A 51 2.18 6.89 -18.24
N ALA A 52 2.79 7.48 -19.26
CA ALA A 52 3.85 8.49 -19.10
C ALA A 52 3.32 9.78 -18.45
N SER A 53 2.08 10.15 -18.75
CA SER A 53 1.37 11.29 -18.14
C SER A 53 1.13 11.15 -16.64
N THR A 54 1.18 9.93 -16.09
CA THR A 54 1.15 9.72 -14.64
C THR A 54 2.48 10.06 -13.97
N GLY A 55 3.59 10.12 -14.70
CA GLY A 55 4.93 10.31 -14.15
C GLY A 55 5.50 9.09 -13.41
N VAL A 56 4.78 7.96 -13.43
CA VAL A 56 5.28 6.64 -13.00
C VAL A 56 6.35 6.19 -13.98
N THR A 57 7.52 5.81 -13.45
CA THR A 57 8.68 5.40 -14.24
C THR A 57 9.28 4.11 -13.69
N THR A 58 10.34 3.62 -14.33
CA THR A 58 11.12 2.47 -13.85
C THR A 58 11.97 2.75 -12.62
N THR A 59 11.93 3.99 -12.13
CA THR A 59 12.53 4.38 -10.85
C THR A 59 11.42 4.44 -9.83
N GLU A 60 11.59 3.73 -8.71
CA GLU A 60 10.64 3.78 -7.62
C GLU A 60 10.51 5.20 -7.09
N LYS A 61 9.27 5.70 -7.01
CA LYS A 61 8.96 7.00 -6.45
C LYS A 61 7.95 6.86 -5.34
N GLN A 62 8.19 7.56 -4.25
CA GLN A 62 7.23 7.62 -3.18
C GLN A 62 6.06 8.54 -3.56
N LEU A 63 4.85 8.15 -3.18
CA LEU A 63 3.65 8.94 -3.38
C LEU A 63 3.53 10.04 -2.33
N GLY A 64 3.26 11.27 -2.79
CA GLY A 64 3.10 12.44 -1.93
C GLY A 64 3.73 13.70 -2.52
N THR A 65 3.82 14.75 -1.71
CA THR A 65 4.43 16.04 -2.10
C THR A 65 5.90 16.13 -1.72
N CYS A 66 6.34 15.39 -0.69
CA CYS A 66 7.73 15.29 -0.21
C CYS A 66 8.55 16.57 -0.29
N LEU A 67 8.19 17.56 0.51
CA LEU A 67 8.90 18.84 0.63
C LEU A 67 10.32 18.66 1.21
N SER A 68 10.58 17.54 1.90
CA SER A 68 11.89 17.21 2.50
C SER A 68 12.57 15.93 1.98
N GLY A 69 12.16 15.39 0.82
CA GLY A 69 12.82 14.24 0.17
C GLY A 69 12.12 12.89 0.36
N GLY A 70 11.83 12.23 -0.75
CA GLY A 70 10.98 11.04 -0.89
C GLY A 70 11.58 9.70 -0.49
N ASN A 71 12.88 9.63 -0.23
CA ASN A 71 13.57 8.40 0.17
C ASN A 71 13.48 8.11 1.68
N THR A 72 12.75 8.92 2.44
CA THR A 72 12.72 8.84 3.91
C THR A 72 11.76 7.76 4.43
N ALA A 73 10.59 7.61 3.81
CA ALA A 73 9.62 6.57 4.21
C ALA A 73 9.75 5.29 3.38
N CYS A 74 10.29 5.38 2.16
CA CYS A 74 10.60 4.28 1.27
C CYS A 74 12.10 4.33 0.91
N SER A 75 12.92 3.49 1.53
CA SER A 75 14.38 3.60 1.42
C SER A 75 14.92 3.39 -0.01
N ASP A 76 14.20 2.65 -0.85
CA ASP A 76 14.56 2.39 -2.25
C ASP A 76 13.99 3.42 -3.24
N ALA A 77 13.14 4.35 -2.75
CA ALA A 77 12.54 5.37 -3.59
C ALA A 77 13.52 6.52 -3.91
N ALA A 78 13.32 7.15 -5.07
CA ALA A 78 13.98 8.37 -5.44
C ALA A 78 13.72 9.51 -4.44
N ALA A 79 14.63 10.48 -4.41
CA ALA A 79 14.47 11.69 -3.60
C ALA A 79 13.26 12.54 -4.03
N ASP A 80 12.87 12.46 -5.31
CA ASP A 80 11.69 13.15 -5.83
C ASP A 80 10.45 12.27 -5.66
N CYS A 81 9.38 12.87 -5.13
CA CYS A 81 8.09 12.20 -5.02
C CYS A 81 7.19 12.40 -6.21
N LEU A 82 6.23 11.49 -6.33
CA LEU A 82 5.19 11.54 -7.32
C LEU A 82 3.85 11.90 -6.68
N ASN A 83 3.28 13.01 -7.11
CA ASN A 83 1.95 13.40 -6.69
C ASN A 83 0.90 13.03 -7.75
N LEU A 84 0.17 11.95 -7.50
CA LEU A 84 -0.89 11.45 -8.38
C LEU A 84 -2.29 12.02 -8.07
N THR A 85 -2.42 12.91 -7.08
CA THR A 85 -3.74 13.39 -6.61
C THR A 85 -4.56 14.07 -7.70
N SER A 86 -3.94 14.90 -8.55
CA SER A 86 -4.62 15.55 -9.67
C SER A 86 -4.91 14.56 -10.79
N THR A 87 -3.91 13.74 -11.16
CA THR A 87 -3.97 12.80 -12.27
C THR A 87 -5.02 11.70 -12.05
N LEU A 88 -5.12 11.17 -10.83
CA LEU A 88 -6.04 10.08 -10.48
C LEU A 88 -7.36 10.57 -9.86
N SER A 89 -7.59 11.88 -9.76
CA SER A 89 -8.78 12.45 -9.13
C SER A 89 -10.13 11.93 -9.68
N LYS A 90 -10.14 11.46 -10.93
CA LYS A 90 -11.32 10.86 -11.59
C LYS A 90 -11.58 9.41 -11.14
N TYR A 91 -10.54 8.65 -10.82
CA TYR A 91 -10.58 7.21 -10.52
C TYR A 91 -10.50 6.93 -9.02
N LEU A 92 -9.92 7.87 -8.27
CA LEU A 92 -9.71 7.76 -6.83
C LEU A 92 -9.99 9.10 -6.16
N LYS A 93 -10.93 9.10 -5.20
CA LYS A 93 -11.34 10.33 -4.48
C LYS A 93 -10.17 11.05 -3.81
N SER A 94 -9.23 10.28 -3.27
CA SER A 94 -8.02 10.79 -2.64
C SER A 94 -7.00 9.67 -2.55
N ILE A 95 -5.72 9.99 -2.69
CA ILE A 95 -4.64 9.03 -2.46
C ILE A 95 -4.67 8.58 -0.98
N PRO A 96 -4.77 7.27 -0.70
CA PRO A 96 -4.70 6.76 0.66
C PRO A 96 -3.40 7.14 1.35
N ILE A 97 -3.48 7.31 2.66
CA ILE A 97 -2.34 7.60 3.52
C ILE A 97 -2.20 6.43 4.48
N ASP A 98 -1.00 5.87 4.55
CA ASP A 98 -0.64 4.83 5.50
C ASP A 98 -1.03 5.27 6.93
N PRO A 99 -1.50 4.36 7.80
CA PRO A 99 -1.84 4.72 9.18
C PRO A 99 -0.71 5.39 9.97
N ASN A 100 0.55 5.12 9.61
CA ASN A 100 1.75 5.73 10.19
C ASN A 100 2.39 6.75 9.23
N GLY A 101 1.73 7.10 8.13
CA GLY A 101 2.13 8.08 7.12
C GLY A 101 1.64 9.50 7.41
N THR A 102 1.98 10.41 6.50
CA THR A 102 1.48 11.79 6.48
C THR A 102 1.02 12.15 5.07
N SER A 103 0.34 13.29 4.89
CA SER A 103 -0.03 13.76 3.56
C SER A 103 1.19 14.06 2.67
N GLU A 104 2.31 14.42 3.28
CA GLU A 104 3.57 14.64 2.58
C GLU A 104 4.24 13.31 2.20
N PHE A 105 4.22 12.35 3.13
CA PHE A 105 4.80 11.02 2.97
C PHE A 105 3.72 9.97 3.19
N THR A 106 3.00 9.64 2.12
CA THR A 106 1.84 8.74 2.22
C THR A 106 2.22 7.35 2.71
N GLY A 107 3.49 6.94 2.58
CA GLY A 107 3.99 5.62 2.97
C GLY A 107 3.86 4.55 1.89
N TYR A 108 3.41 4.96 0.70
CA TYR A 108 3.31 4.12 -0.49
C TYR A 108 4.29 4.58 -1.55
N SER A 109 4.85 3.64 -2.31
CA SER A 109 5.68 3.90 -3.49
C SER A 109 5.12 3.20 -4.71
N VAL A 110 5.51 3.70 -5.88
CA VAL A 110 5.11 3.15 -7.18
C VAL A 110 6.31 3.07 -8.11
N VAL A 111 6.36 2.00 -8.89
CA VAL A 111 7.33 1.77 -9.96
C VAL A 111 6.66 0.99 -11.09
N THR A 112 7.09 1.20 -12.33
CA THR A 112 6.72 0.33 -13.45
C THR A 112 7.91 -0.49 -13.93
N ASP A 113 7.69 -1.69 -14.44
CA ASP A 113 8.72 -2.45 -15.15
C ASP A 113 8.77 -2.08 -16.65
N SER A 114 9.65 -2.72 -17.41
CA SER A 114 9.78 -2.54 -18.86
C SER A 114 8.60 -3.09 -19.68
N ASN A 115 7.70 -3.86 -19.05
CA ASN A 115 6.50 -4.43 -19.65
C ASN A 115 5.24 -3.62 -19.28
N ASN A 116 5.39 -2.44 -18.67
CA ASN A 116 4.31 -1.62 -18.13
C ASN A 116 3.51 -2.27 -16.99
N ILE A 117 4.10 -3.23 -16.28
CA ILE A 117 3.53 -3.79 -15.05
C ILE A 117 3.84 -2.84 -13.90
N ILE A 118 2.79 -2.35 -13.26
CA ILE A 118 2.88 -1.39 -12.18
C ILE A 118 2.97 -2.14 -10.86
N THR A 119 3.98 -1.81 -10.07
CA THR A 119 4.15 -2.31 -8.72
C THR A 119 3.95 -1.17 -7.73
N VAL A 120 3.05 -1.38 -6.78
CA VAL A 120 2.82 -0.46 -5.67
C VAL A 120 3.22 -1.16 -4.38
N THR A 121 4.02 -0.48 -3.56
CA THR A 121 4.62 -1.03 -2.34
C THR A 121 4.27 -0.17 -1.12
N ALA A 122 3.93 -0.81 0.00
CA ALA A 122 3.81 -0.14 1.30
C ALA A 122 5.12 -0.26 2.07
N CYS A 123 5.76 0.89 2.30
CA CYS A 123 7.11 0.96 2.84
C CYS A 123 7.16 0.84 4.37
N LYS A 124 6.01 1.02 5.04
CA LYS A 124 5.86 0.94 6.50
C LYS A 124 5.21 -0.36 6.96
N THR A 125 5.55 -1.46 6.31
CA THR A 125 5.05 -2.79 6.68
C THR A 125 5.45 -3.12 8.12
N GLU A 126 4.51 -3.66 8.90
CA GLU A 126 4.71 -4.00 10.31
C GLU A 126 4.80 -5.52 10.52
N ALA A 127 5.35 -5.96 11.65
CA ALA A 127 5.42 -7.38 12.00
C ALA A 127 4.01 -8.02 12.11
N PRO A 128 3.86 -9.33 11.81
CA PRO A 128 4.91 -10.32 11.57
C PRO A 128 5.53 -10.31 10.17
N GLU A 129 5.03 -9.51 9.25
CA GLU A 129 5.56 -9.39 7.90
C GLU A 129 6.97 -8.76 7.95
N THR A 130 7.96 -9.45 7.38
CA THR A 130 9.36 -9.02 7.35
C THR A 130 9.79 -8.39 6.03
N THR A 131 8.95 -8.51 5.00
CA THR A 131 9.16 -7.96 3.66
C THR A 131 8.12 -6.88 3.40
N PRO A 132 8.47 -5.81 2.66
CA PRO A 132 7.49 -4.82 2.23
C PRO A 132 6.30 -5.48 1.52
N LEU A 133 5.08 -5.06 1.87
CA LEU A 133 3.87 -5.48 1.18
C LEU A 133 3.83 -4.80 -0.19
N SER A 134 3.86 -5.57 -1.26
CA SER A 134 3.79 -5.07 -2.63
C SER A 134 2.80 -5.87 -3.47
N VAL A 135 2.17 -5.20 -4.43
CA VAL A 135 1.29 -5.81 -5.43
C VAL A 135 1.69 -5.29 -6.79
N SER A 136 1.81 -6.20 -7.77
CA SER A 136 2.16 -5.90 -9.15
C SER A 136 1.03 -6.32 -10.09
N ARG A 137 0.59 -5.44 -10.99
CA ARG A 137 -0.38 -5.77 -12.05
C ARG A 137 -0.19 -4.94 -13.31
#